data_AF-A0A3A4XMV8-F1
#
_entry.id   AF-A0A3A4XMV8-F1
#
_cell.length_a   1.000
_cell.length_b   1.000
_cell.length_c   1.000
_cell.angle_alpha   90.00
_cell.angle_beta   90.00
_cell.angle_gamma   90.00
#
_symmetry.space_group_name_H-M   'P 1'
#
loop_
_entity.id
_entity.type
_entity.pdbx_description
1 polymer ?
#
loop_
_entity_poly.entity_id
_entity_poly.type
_entity_poly.pdbx_seq_one_letter_code
_entity_poly.pdbx_strand_id
1 'polypeptide(L)'
;MEGSMGGPMARAICRWTLISMALLVSAGCGDEKAAQRATDVEDGKRSFQMLNAEKNSLMEQISQLRTDCAELQSEYDDLKAKETELAQWSLQVAERFGPGVWYYSKNERPLPYKSIPNASPDLLISELNALFRQSRLPQITLIKTNGNTAHVQISDDWQLTQQMGSAGATGYIQAVTYTLTSLPGIDDVDFDFEEGDHAVPGRYAR
;
A
#
# COMPACT_ATOMS: atom_id res chain seq x y z
N MET A 1 -17.00 -23.13 115.11
CA MET A 1 -18.24 -23.76 114.65
C MET A 1 -18.89 -22.80 113.66
N GLU A 2 -19.29 -23.35 112.51
CA GLU A 2 -20.21 -22.76 111.52
C GLU A 2 -19.65 -21.55 110.73
N GLY A 3 -19.58 -21.51 109.39
CA GLY A 3 -20.13 -22.39 108.35
C GLY A 3 -20.84 -21.55 107.28
N SER A 4 -20.54 -21.81 106.00
CA SER A 4 -21.42 -21.57 104.82
C SER A 4 -21.74 -20.11 104.45
N MET A 5 -22.04 -19.72 103.22
CA MET A 5 -21.91 -20.20 101.84
C MET A 5 -22.49 -19.06 100.98
N GLY A 6 -21.96 -18.85 99.77
CA GLY A 6 -22.65 -18.09 98.72
C GLY A 6 -21.82 -16.90 98.22
N GLY A 7 -21.29 -16.89 97.00
CA GLY A 7 -21.36 -17.85 95.92
C GLY A 7 -20.69 -17.22 94.68
N PRO A 8 -19.74 -17.90 94.02
CA PRO A 8 -19.02 -17.39 92.85
C PRO A 8 -19.85 -17.34 91.54
N MET A 9 -21.18 -17.22 91.62
CA MET A 9 -22.06 -17.23 90.44
C MET A 9 -22.14 -15.90 89.68
N ALA A 10 -21.87 -14.75 90.33
CA ALA A 10 -22.02 -13.46 89.67
C ALA A 10 -20.88 -13.11 88.69
N ARG A 11 -19.70 -13.73 88.82
CA ARG A 11 -18.53 -13.48 87.95
C ARG A 11 -18.45 -14.42 86.74
N ALA A 12 -19.14 -15.55 86.77
CA ALA A 12 -19.16 -16.51 85.66
C ALA A 12 -20.10 -16.06 84.52
N ILE A 13 -21.25 -15.47 84.86
CA ILE A 13 -22.27 -15.04 83.88
C ILE A 13 -21.79 -13.83 83.05
N CYS A 14 -20.97 -12.96 83.64
CA CYS A 14 -20.43 -11.77 82.95
C CYS A 14 -19.25 -12.10 82.00
N ARG A 15 -18.50 -13.19 82.26
CA ARG A 15 -17.43 -13.66 81.35
C ARG A 15 -17.95 -14.47 80.16
N TRP A 16 -19.03 -15.24 80.35
CA TRP A 16 -19.65 -16.02 79.27
C TRP A 16 -20.41 -15.17 78.26
N THR A 17 -20.95 -14.02 78.66
CA THR A 17 -21.62 -13.08 77.76
C THR A 17 -20.63 -12.30 76.89
N LEU A 18 -19.47 -11.91 77.42
CA LEU A 18 -18.42 -11.22 76.65
C LEU A 18 -17.69 -12.13 75.65
N ILE A 19 -17.48 -13.42 75.96
CA ILE A 19 -16.84 -14.39 75.04
C ILE A 19 -17.80 -14.77 73.90
N SER A 20 -19.09 -14.91 74.19
CA SER A 20 -20.11 -15.15 73.15
C SER A 20 -20.26 -13.95 72.19
N MET A 21 -20.13 -12.72 72.70
CA MET A 21 -20.20 -11.51 71.89
C MET A 21 -18.94 -11.28 71.05
N ALA A 22 -17.76 -11.70 71.53
CA ALA A 22 -16.52 -11.66 70.75
C ALA A 22 -16.48 -12.74 69.64
N LEU A 23 -17.03 -13.93 69.87
CA LEU A 23 -17.14 -14.99 68.86
C LEU A 23 -18.18 -14.66 67.76
N LEU A 24 -19.22 -13.89 68.09
CA LEU A 24 -20.20 -13.42 67.10
C LEU A 24 -19.67 -12.30 66.19
N VAL A 25 -18.67 -11.52 66.63
CA VAL A 25 -18.07 -10.45 65.81
C VAL A 25 -16.95 -10.99 64.90
N SER A 26 -16.26 -12.07 65.28
CA SER A 26 -15.24 -12.70 64.41
C SER A 26 -15.80 -13.72 63.41
N ALA A 27 -17.00 -14.28 63.65
CA ALA A 27 -17.62 -15.23 62.73
C ALA A 27 -18.21 -14.55 61.47
N GLY A 28 -18.73 -13.32 61.58
CA GLY A 28 -19.32 -12.61 60.43
C GLY A 28 -18.34 -12.00 59.44
N CYS A 29 -17.12 -11.64 59.87
CA CYS A 29 -16.14 -10.92 59.03
C CYS A 29 -15.29 -11.86 58.14
N GLY A 30 -15.23 -13.16 58.47
CA GLY A 30 -14.55 -14.17 57.67
C GLY A 30 -15.37 -14.63 56.47
N ASP A 31 -16.68 -14.82 56.66
CA ASP A 31 -17.60 -15.28 55.62
C ASP A 31 -17.84 -14.21 54.54
N GLU A 32 -17.93 -12.94 54.91
CA GLU A 32 -18.07 -11.84 53.94
C GLU A 32 -16.81 -11.68 53.05
N LYS A 33 -15.62 -11.81 53.64
CA LYS A 33 -14.36 -11.79 52.88
C LYS A 33 -14.17 -13.03 52.02
N ALA A 34 -14.64 -14.19 52.48
CA ALA A 34 -14.62 -15.42 51.70
C ALA A 34 -15.60 -15.36 50.52
N ALA A 35 -16.80 -14.82 50.73
CA ALA A 35 -17.80 -14.57 49.69
C ALA A 35 -17.28 -13.57 48.65
N GLN A 36 -16.69 -12.45 49.08
CA GLN A 36 -16.09 -11.48 48.17
C GLN A 36 -14.99 -12.10 47.30
N ARG A 37 -14.09 -12.88 47.90
CA ARG A 37 -13.03 -13.58 47.16
C ARG A 37 -13.60 -14.61 46.18
N ALA A 38 -14.69 -15.29 46.52
CA ALA A 38 -15.35 -16.23 45.61
C ALA A 38 -15.94 -15.51 44.40
N THR A 39 -16.55 -14.34 44.60
CA THR A 39 -17.04 -13.48 43.51
C THR A 39 -15.88 -12.98 42.63
N ASP A 40 -14.80 -12.48 43.22
CA ASP A 40 -13.63 -12.00 42.48
C ASP A 40 -13.00 -13.12 41.64
N VAL A 41 -12.96 -14.35 42.16
CA VAL A 41 -12.47 -15.53 41.42
C VAL A 41 -13.36 -15.87 40.24
N GLU A 42 -14.69 -15.83 40.40
CA GLU A 42 -15.63 -16.09 39.30
C GLU A 42 -15.59 -14.99 38.23
N ASP A 43 -15.46 -13.72 38.61
CA ASP A 43 -15.32 -12.61 37.67
C ASP A 43 -13.96 -12.64 36.94
N GLY A 44 -12.89 -13.02 37.65
CA GLY A 44 -11.59 -13.29 37.05
C GLY A 44 -11.64 -14.43 36.04
N LYS A 45 -12.37 -15.51 36.36
CA LYS A 45 -12.58 -16.66 35.45
C LYS A 45 -13.37 -16.27 34.21
N ARG A 46 -14.43 -15.47 34.34
CA ARG A 46 -15.19 -14.92 33.20
C ARG A 46 -14.31 -14.06 32.31
N SER A 47 -13.53 -13.16 32.90
CA SER A 47 -12.61 -12.28 32.17
C SER A 47 -11.54 -13.10 31.42
N PHE A 48 -10.99 -14.13 32.06
CA PHE A 48 -10.04 -15.04 31.42
C PHE A 48 -10.68 -15.80 30.25
N GLN A 49 -11.91 -16.28 30.40
CA GLN A 49 -12.65 -16.95 29.32
C GLN A 49 -12.90 -16.02 28.13
N MET A 50 -13.29 -14.77 28.39
CA MET A 50 -13.49 -13.76 27.34
C MET A 50 -12.18 -13.45 26.60
N LEU A 51 -11.09 -13.20 27.34
CA LEU A 51 -9.79 -12.92 26.74
C LEU A 51 -9.26 -14.11 25.94
N ASN A 52 -9.52 -15.34 26.39
CA ASN A 52 -9.14 -16.53 25.66
C ASN A 52 -9.97 -16.71 24.36
N ALA A 53 -11.25 -16.33 24.38
CA ALA A 53 -12.08 -16.30 23.18
C ALA A 53 -11.59 -15.24 22.17
N GLU A 54 -11.27 -14.04 22.66
CA GLU A 54 -10.70 -12.95 21.84
C GLU A 54 -9.34 -13.36 21.24
N LYS A 55 -8.45 -13.95 22.05
CA LYS A 55 -7.17 -14.50 21.57
C LYS A 55 -7.36 -15.50 20.45
N ASN A 56 -8.31 -16.42 20.59
CA ASN A 56 -8.59 -17.42 19.56
C ASN A 56 -9.11 -16.77 18.27
N SER A 57 -9.98 -15.76 18.38
CA SER A 57 -10.47 -14.99 17.23
C SER A 57 -9.33 -14.22 16.53
N LEU A 58 -8.44 -13.58 17.29
CA LEU A 58 -7.28 -12.89 16.73
C LEU A 58 -6.31 -13.86 16.06
N MET A 59 -6.11 -15.05 16.62
CA MET A 59 -5.30 -16.10 16.00
C MET A 59 -5.88 -16.56 14.66
N GLU A 60 -7.21 -16.67 14.57
CA GLU A 60 -7.90 -16.99 13.31
C GLU A 60 -7.73 -15.86 12.28
N GLN A 61 -7.92 -14.60 12.68
CA GLN A 61 -7.69 -13.44 11.80
C GLN A 61 -6.25 -13.36 11.30
N ILE A 62 -5.25 -13.59 12.17
CA ILE A 62 -3.84 -13.62 11.76
C ILE A 62 -3.58 -14.75 10.76
N SER A 63 -4.21 -15.92 10.97
CA SER A 63 -4.10 -17.04 10.03
C SER A 63 -4.70 -16.67 8.67
N GLN A 64 -5.86 -16.03 8.65
CA GLN A 64 -6.52 -15.61 7.41
C GLN A 64 -5.67 -14.56 6.67
N LEU A 65 -5.23 -13.50 7.36
CA LEU A 65 -4.40 -12.46 6.77
C LEU A 65 -3.10 -13.01 6.17
N ARG A 66 -2.51 -14.04 6.80
CA ARG A 66 -1.31 -14.68 6.23
C ARG A 66 -1.60 -15.40 4.93
N THR A 67 -2.75 -16.07 4.83
CA THR A 67 -3.20 -16.70 3.59
C THR A 67 -3.45 -15.65 2.52
N ASP A 68 -4.20 -14.59 2.84
CA ASP A 68 -4.51 -13.50 1.90
C ASP A 68 -3.23 -12.82 1.39
N CYS A 69 -2.26 -12.55 2.27
CA CYS A 69 -0.97 -11.99 1.87
C CYS A 69 -0.18 -12.95 0.95
N ALA A 70 -0.26 -14.26 1.18
CA ALA A 70 0.42 -15.24 0.33
C ALA A 70 -0.24 -15.33 -1.06
N GLU A 71 -1.57 -15.29 -1.12
CA GLU A 71 -2.34 -15.26 -2.38
C GLU A 71 -2.02 -13.99 -3.18
N LEU A 72 -2.10 -12.81 -2.55
CA LEU A 72 -1.77 -11.54 -3.19
C LEU A 72 -0.32 -11.49 -3.68
N GLN A 73 0.62 -12.06 -2.93
CA GLN A 73 2.02 -12.15 -3.37
C GLN A 73 2.14 -13.02 -4.62
N SER A 74 1.46 -14.16 -4.67
CA SER A 74 1.43 -15.02 -5.85
C SER A 74 0.83 -14.31 -7.07
N GLU A 75 -0.27 -13.59 -6.89
CA GLU A 75 -0.89 -12.82 -7.97
C GLU A 75 0.03 -11.71 -8.49
N TYR A 76 0.74 -11.02 -7.58
CA TYR A 76 1.72 -10.01 -7.94
C TYR A 76 2.87 -10.60 -8.76
N ASP A 77 3.40 -11.76 -8.34
CA ASP A 77 4.51 -12.42 -9.05
C ASP A 77 4.07 -12.90 -10.45
N ASP A 78 2.87 -13.45 -10.57
CA ASP A 78 2.27 -13.83 -11.85
C ASP A 78 2.06 -12.62 -12.78
N LEU A 79 1.57 -11.50 -12.25
CA LEU A 79 1.35 -10.29 -13.01
C LEU A 79 2.66 -9.67 -13.50
N LYS A 80 3.69 -9.68 -12.65
CA LYS A 80 5.05 -9.23 -12.97
C LYS A 80 5.69 -10.09 -14.07
N ALA A 81 5.47 -11.41 -14.04
CA ALA A 81 5.91 -12.30 -15.11
C ALA A 81 5.25 -11.94 -16.44
N LYS A 82 3.91 -11.76 -16.45
CA LYS A 82 3.17 -11.33 -17.64
C LYS A 82 3.62 -9.97 -18.17
N GLU A 83 3.90 -9.01 -17.29
CA GLU A 83 4.43 -7.71 -17.67
C GLU A 83 5.79 -7.84 -18.36
N THR A 84 6.66 -8.72 -17.85
CA THR A 84 7.97 -8.99 -18.45
C THR A 84 7.83 -9.60 -19.85
N GLU A 85 6.94 -10.58 -20.01
CA GLU A 85 6.66 -11.19 -21.32
C GLU A 85 6.11 -10.18 -22.33
N LEU A 86 5.17 -9.32 -21.90
CA LEU A 86 4.61 -8.25 -22.73
C LEU A 86 5.68 -7.22 -23.12
N ALA A 87 6.60 -6.88 -22.22
CA ALA A 87 7.73 -6.00 -22.52
C ALA A 87 8.65 -6.62 -23.58
N GLN A 88 9.00 -7.89 -23.44
CA GLN A 88 9.81 -8.60 -24.43
C GLN A 88 9.13 -8.67 -25.79
N TRP A 89 7.83 -8.95 -25.83
CA TRP A 89 7.06 -8.98 -27.07
C TRP A 89 7.01 -7.59 -27.73
N SER A 90 6.79 -6.53 -26.95
CA SER A 90 6.81 -5.15 -27.43
C SER A 90 8.16 -4.79 -28.09
N LEU A 91 9.28 -5.19 -27.50
CA LEU A 91 10.62 -5.00 -28.08
C LEU A 91 10.77 -5.72 -29.42
N GLN A 92 10.36 -7.00 -29.50
CA GLN A 92 10.43 -7.78 -30.74
C GLN A 92 9.55 -7.20 -31.85
N VAL A 93 8.36 -6.71 -31.51
CA VAL A 93 7.49 -6.00 -32.45
C VAL A 93 8.17 -4.73 -32.94
N ALA A 94 8.79 -3.97 -32.03
CA ALA A 94 9.45 -2.73 -32.38
C ALA A 94 10.65 -2.93 -33.31
N GLU A 95 11.48 -3.93 -33.04
CA GLU A 95 12.60 -4.31 -33.91
C GLU A 95 12.14 -4.69 -35.32
N ARG A 96 11.05 -5.44 -35.45
CA ARG A 96 10.52 -5.87 -36.75
C ARG A 96 9.78 -4.77 -37.50
N PHE A 97 9.14 -3.85 -36.78
CA PHE A 97 8.41 -2.75 -37.38
C PHE A 97 9.34 -1.70 -38.00
N GLY A 98 10.55 -1.58 -37.44
CA GLY A 98 11.58 -0.65 -37.87
C GLY A 98 11.26 0.80 -37.52
N PRO A 99 11.96 1.77 -38.14
CA PRO A 99 11.72 3.18 -37.93
C PRO A 99 10.27 3.56 -38.20
N GLY A 100 9.65 4.29 -37.29
CA GLY A 100 8.25 4.65 -37.43
C GLY A 100 7.71 5.52 -36.32
N VAL A 101 6.47 5.98 -36.51
CA VAL A 101 5.71 6.72 -35.52
C VAL A 101 4.99 5.74 -34.60
N TRP A 102 5.13 5.97 -33.31
CA TRP A 102 4.44 5.25 -32.24
C TRP A 102 3.47 6.19 -31.59
N TYR A 103 2.25 5.71 -31.34
CA TYR A 103 1.20 6.54 -30.76
C TYR A 103 0.46 5.79 -29.67
N TYR A 104 0.13 6.50 -28.60
CA TYR A 104 -0.58 5.91 -27.48
C TYR A 104 -2.09 6.07 -27.64
N SER A 105 -2.79 5.07 -27.14
CA SER A 105 -4.24 5.05 -26.98
C SER A 105 -4.55 5.23 -25.48
N LYS A 106 -5.82 5.47 -25.12
CA LYS A 106 -6.20 5.79 -23.75
C LYS A 106 -5.80 4.66 -22.79
N ASN A 107 -4.86 4.94 -21.89
CA ASN A 107 -4.30 4.03 -20.88
C ASN A 107 -3.52 2.81 -21.44
N GLU A 108 -2.97 2.93 -22.65
CA GLU A 108 -2.23 1.84 -23.29
C GLU A 108 -0.79 2.27 -23.62
N ARG A 109 0.14 1.31 -23.62
CA ARG A 109 1.51 1.53 -24.14
C ARG A 109 1.41 1.97 -25.62
N PRO A 110 2.35 2.81 -26.11
CA PRO A 110 2.35 3.20 -27.51
C PRO A 110 2.37 1.97 -28.43
N LEU A 111 1.51 1.99 -29.43
CA LEU A 111 1.50 0.98 -30.49
C LEU A 111 2.15 1.56 -31.75
N PRO A 112 2.75 0.71 -32.59
CA PRO A 112 3.25 1.15 -33.88
C PRO A 112 2.08 1.70 -34.71
N TYR A 113 2.17 2.97 -35.12
CA TYR A 113 1.14 3.64 -35.90
C TYR A 113 1.47 3.61 -37.39
N LYS A 114 2.71 3.94 -37.75
CA LYS A 114 3.15 4.04 -39.15
C LYS A 114 4.64 3.75 -39.26
N SER A 115 5.00 2.73 -40.06
CA SER A 115 6.40 2.45 -40.39
C SER A 115 6.85 3.37 -41.52
N ILE A 116 8.05 3.91 -41.40
CA ILE A 116 8.66 4.86 -42.33
C ILE A 116 10.10 4.41 -42.57
N PRO A 117 10.35 3.53 -43.56
CA PRO A 117 11.70 3.07 -43.88
C PRO A 117 12.61 4.25 -44.23
N ASN A 118 13.87 4.20 -43.77
CA ASN A 118 14.87 5.26 -43.95
C ASN A 118 14.43 6.64 -43.40
N ALA A 119 13.61 6.66 -42.36
CA ALA A 119 13.21 7.90 -41.71
C ALA A 119 14.41 8.66 -41.12
N SER A 120 14.26 9.98 -41.04
CA SER A 120 15.11 10.86 -40.24
C SER A 120 14.38 11.26 -38.95
N PRO A 121 15.10 11.72 -37.91
CA PRO A 121 14.49 12.29 -36.71
C PRO A 121 13.45 13.38 -37.01
N ASP A 122 13.77 14.31 -37.91
CA ASP A 122 12.86 15.40 -38.29
C ASP A 122 11.57 14.90 -38.94
N LEU A 123 11.67 13.87 -39.80
CA LEU A 123 10.50 13.28 -40.44
C LEU A 123 9.59 12.60 -39.42
N LEU A 124 10.15 11.83 -38.49
CA LEU A 124 9.37 11.17 -37.45
C LEU A 124 8.68 12.18 -36.53
N ILE A 125 9.37 13.25 -36.14
CA ILE A 125 8.78 14.33 -35.32
C ILE A 125 7.68 15.06 -36.08
N SER A 126 7.88 15.36 -37.37
CA SER A 126 6.86 16.00 -38.21
C SER A 126 5.57 15.17 -38.26
N GLU A 127 5.71 13.86 -38.47
CA GLU A 127 4.60 12.91 -38.52
C GLU A 127 3.92 12.72 -37.15
N LEU A 128 4.70 12.60 -36.07
CA LEU A 128 4.15 12.50 -34.72
C LEU A 128 3.41 13.79 -34.30
N ASN A 129 4.00 14.96 -34.60
CA ASN A 129 3.35 16.26 -34.36
C ASN A 129 2.06 16.43 -35.15
N ALA A 130 1.93 15.79 -36.32
CA ALA A 130 0.66 15.79 -37.06
C ALA A 130 -0.46 15.10 -36.26
N LEU A 131 -0.14 14.00 -35.56
CA LEU A 131 -1.09 13.30 -34.69
C LEU A 131 -1.38 14.11 -33.41
N PHE A 132 -0.35 14.71 -32.81
CA PHE A 132 -0.53 15.58 -31.65
C PHE A 132 -1.43 16.79 -31.97
N ARG A 133 -1.28 17.41 -33.14
CA ARG A 133 -2.20 18.47 -33.58
C ARG A 133 -3.64 18.01 -33.65
N GLN A 134 -3.90 16.83 -34.21
CA GLN A 134 -5.25 16.28 -34.31
C GLN A 134 -5.86 16.04 -32.93
N SER A 135 -5.03 15.64 -31.97
CA SER A 135 -5.44 15.36 -30.58
C SER A 135 -5.33 16.55 -29.64
N ARG A 136 -4.93 17.73 -30.15
CA ARG A 136 -4.67 18.96 -29.37
C ARG A 136 -3.68 18.74 -28.22
N LEU A 137 -2.62 17.98 -28.50
CA LEU A 137 -1.51 17.73 -27.58
C LEU A 137 -0.35 18.69 -27.87
N PRO A 138 0.57 18.89 -26.90
CA PRO A 138 1.78 19.67 -27.10
C PRO A 138 2.63 19.11 -28.24
N GLN A 139 3.31 19.99 -28.97
CA GLN A 139 4.21 19.61 -30.05
C GLN A 139 5.66 19.52 -29.56
N ILE A 140 6.48 18.87 -30.37
CA ILE A 140 7.87 18.57 -30.07
C ILE A 140 8.78 19.19 -31.11
N THR A 141 9.88 19.75 -30.66
CA THR A 141 10.96 20.23 -31.52
C THR A 141 12.23 19.45 -31.24
N LEU A 142 12.90 18.95 -32.28
CA LEU A 142 14.24 18.42 -32.14
C LEU A 142 15.22 19.58 -31.98
N ILE A 143 15.96 19.61 -30.88
CA ILE A 143 17.02 20.59 -30.67
C ILE A 143 18.29 20.11 -31.38
N LYS A 144 18.68 18.85 -31.11
CA LYS A 144 19.89 18.23 -31.65
C LYS A 144 19.88 16.73 -31.41
N THR A 145 20.76 16.02 -32.12
CA THR A 145 21.15 14.65 -31.80
C THR A 145 22.63 14.65 -31.42
N ASN A 146 22.98 14.06 -30.28
CA ASN A 146 24.36 13.93 -29.81
C ASN A 146 24.67 12.48 -29.45
N GLY A 147 25.56 11.84 -30.21
CA GLY A 147 25.79 10.41 -30.10
C GLY A 147 24.47 9.65 -30.31
N ASN A 148 24.08 8.87 -29.31
CA ASN A 148 22.88 8.05 -29.36
C ASN A 148 21.67 8.69 -28.66
N THR A 149 21.72 10.00 -28.35
CA THR A 149 20.65 10.71 -27.65
C THR A 149 20.05 11.80 -28.53
N ALA A 150 18.72 11.79 -28.67
CA ALA A 150 17.95 12.88 -29.26
C ALA A 150 17.50 13.85 -28.15
N HIS A 151 17.80 15.13 -28.29
CA HIS A 151 17.37 16.16 -27.33
C HIS A 151 16.17 16.91 -27.90
N VAL A 152 15.06 16.94 -27.15
CA VAL A 152 13.79 17.48 -27.60
C VAL A 152 13.22 18.51 -26.63
N GLN A 153 12.51 19.48 -27.16
CA GLN A 153 11.75 20.48 -26.39
C GLN A 153 10.25 20.33 -26.67
N ILE A 154 9.43 20.61 -25.65
CA ILE A 154 7.96 20.56 -25.72
C ILE A 154 7.40 21.98 -25.74
N SER A 155 6.43 22.26 -26.61
CA SER A 155 5.91 23.62 -26.82
C SER A 155 4.98 24.16 -25.73
N ASP A 156 4.24 23.27 -25.06
CA ASP A 156 3.28 23.58 -23.98
C ASP A 156 3.45 22.53 -22.89
N ASP A 157 4.50 22.72 -22.09
CA ASP A 157 4.86 21.82 -21.00
C ASP A 157 3.86 21.86 -19.84
N TRP A 158 3.17 22.98 -19.63
CA TRP A 158 2.09 23.08 -18.65
C TRP A 158 0.93 22.13 -18.97
N GLN A 159 0.52 22.03 -20.24
CA GLN A 159 -0.50 21.04 -20.63
C GLN A 159 -0.05 19.60 -20.32
N LEU A 160 1.23 19.28 -20.59
CA LEU A 160 1.83 17.98 -20.27
C LEU A 160 1.85 17.69 -18.76
N THR A 161 2.33 18.65 -17.98
CA THR A 161 2.67 18.43 -16.57
C THR A 161 1.49 18.66 -15.63
N GLN A 162 0.46 19.40 -16.06
CA GLN A 162 -0.64 19.84 -15.19
C GLN A 162 -2.04 19.49 -15.70
N GLN A 163 -2.26 19.35 -17.02
CA GLN A 163 -3.62 19.16 -17.55
C GLN A 163 -3.98 17.73 -17.96
N MET A 164 -3.06 16.99 -18.57
CA MET A 164 -3.42 15.69 -19.18
C MET A 164 -3.43 14.49 -18.19
N GLY A 165 -3.04 14.73 -16.94
CA GLY A 165 -2.93 13.71 -15.88
C GLY A 165 -1.74 12.77 -16.08
N SER A 166 -1.33 12.06 -15.02
CA SER A 166 -0.14 11.19 -15.03
C SER A 166 -0.17 10.10 -16.10
N ALA A 167 -1.34 9.49 -16.35
CA ALA A 167 -1.48 8.48 -17.40
C ALA A 167 -1.30 9.06 -18.81
N GLY A 168 -1.87 10.25 -19.06
CA GLY A 168 -1.72 10.95 -20.34
C GLY A 168 -0.28 11.40 -20.57
N ALA A 169 0.36 11.95 -19.54
CA ALA A 169 1.74 12.41 -19.59
C ALA A 169 2.72 11.25 -19.82
N THR A 170 2.50 10.11 -19.16
CA THR A 170 3.27 8.88 -19.38
C THR A 170 3.13 8.40 -20.83
N GLY A 171 1.90 8.32 -21.35
CA GLY A 171 1.65 7.91 -22.73
C GLY A 171 2.29 8.86 -23.75
N TYR A 172 2.24 10.16 -23.49
CA TYR A 172 2.90 11.19 -24.29
C TYR A 172 4.40 10.94 -24.36
N ILE A 173 5.10 10.92 -23.21
CA ILE A 173 6.56 10.70 -23.16
C ILE A 173 6.93 9.39 -23.85
N GLN A 174 6.20 8.30 -23.58
CA GLN A 174 6.47 7.02 -24.20
C GLN A 174 6.30 7.06 -25.73
N ALA A 175 5.28 7.73 -26.27
CA ALA A 175 5.09 7.81 -27.71
C ALA A 175 6.26 8.52 -28.41
N VAL A 176 6.81 9.56 -27.78
CA VAL A 176 7.99 10.27 -28.28
C VAL A 176 9.22 9.40 -28.20
N THR A 177 9.47 8.80 -27.02
CA THR A 177 10.61 7.92 -26.78
C THR A 177 10.60 6.78 -27.78
N TYR A 178 9.51 6.02 -27.88
CA TYR A 178 9.40 4.89 -28.82
C TYR A 178 9.53 5.32 -30.29
N THR A 179 9.04 6.50 -30.65
CA THR A 179 9.18 7.03 -32.01
C THR A 179 10.64 7.29 -32.34
N LEU A 180 11.36 8.05 -31.51
CA LEU A 180 12.74 8.41 -31.81
C LEU A 180 13.71 7.24 -31.63
N THR A 181 13.53 6.39 -30.62
CA THR A 181 14.35 5.18 -30.41
C THR A 181 14.01 4.03 -31.36
N SER A 182 13.03 4.22 -32.26
CA SER A 182 12.85 3.31 -33.39
C SER A 182 13.91 3.51 -34.48
N LEU A 183 14.63 4.64 -34.46
CA LEU A 183 15.72 4.91 -35.39
C LEU A 183 17.01 4.23 -34.93
N PRO A 184 17.66 3.44 -35.80
CA PRO A 184 18.99 2.90 -35.50
C PRO A 184 19.98 4.02 -35.14
N GLY A 185 20.65 3.88 -34.01
CA GLY A 185 21.62 4.85 -33.52
C GLY A 185 21.03 5.93 -32.60
N ILE A 186 19.75 5.85 -32.23
CA ILE A 186 19.17 6.64 -31.13
C ILE A 186 18.64 5.66 -30.08
N ASP A 187 19.28 5.66 -28.92
CA ASP A 187 18.96 4.77 -27.80
C ASP A 187 18.10 5.46 -26.75
N ASP A 188 18.26 6.78 -26.60
CA ASP A 188 17.59 7.59 -25.59
C ASP A 188 17.03 8.90 -26.15
N VAL A 189 15.99 9.41 -25.49
CA VAL A 189 15.46 10.76 -25.70
C VAL A 189 15.60 11.57 -24.42
N ASP A 190 16.19 12.75 -24.53
CA ASP A 190 16.36 13.70 -23.44
C ASP A 190 15.38 14.87 -23.61
N PHE A 191 14.46 15.00 -22.66
CA PHE A 191 13.36 15.97 -22.72
C PHE A 191 13.69 17.21 -21.89
N ASP A 192 13.55 18.37 -22.52
CA ASP A 192 13.71 19.68 -21.91
C ASP A 192 12.34 20.36 -21.75
N PHE A 193 11.84 20.37 -20.51
CA PHE A 193 10.62 21.05 -20.08
C PHE A 193 10.62 21.30 -18.57
N GLU A 194 9.75 22.20 -18.08
CA GLU A 194 9.63 22.45 -16.64
C GLU A 194 8.92 21.30 -15.92
N GLU A 195 9.50 20.77 -14.84
CA GLU A 195 8.88 19.70 -14.04
C GLU A 195 7.52 20.11 -13.47
N GLY A 196 6.59 19.16 -13.39
CA GLY A 196 5.34 19.35 -12.65
C GLY A 196 4.71 18.04 -12.17
N ASP A 197 3.46 18.11 -11.74
CA ASP A 197 2.79 17.07 -10.94
C ASP A 197 2.65 15.72 -11.67
N HIS A 198 2.65 15.75 -13.01
CA HIS A 198 2.39 14.57 -13.83
C HIS A 198 3.58 14.10 -14.66
N ALA A 199 4.63 14.91 -14.81
CA ALA A 199 5.79 14.57 -15.62
C ALA A 199 7.05 15.29 -15.14
N VAL A 200 8.17 14.57 -15.26
CA VAL A 200 9.50 15.04 -14.87
C VAL A 200 10.36 15.07 -16.15
N PRO A 201 11.19 16.10 -16.38
CA PRO A 201 12.10 16.13 -17.52
C PRO A 201 13.26 15.15 -17.37
N GLY A 202 14.04 14.98 -18.43
CA GLY A 202 15.26 14.18 -18.43
C GLY A 202 15.26 13.06 -19.47
N ARG A 203 16.07 12.03 -19.20
CA ARG A 203 16.39 10.99 -20.18
C ARG A 203 15.52 9.75 -20.05
N TYR A 204 14.96 9.31 -21.17
CA TYR A 204 14.12 8.14 -21.27
C TYR A 204 14.62 7.21 -22.38
N ALA A 205 14.64 5.92 -22.07
CA ALA A 205 14.93 4.82 -22.98
C ALA A 205 13.67 3.99 -23.23
N ARG A 206 13.72 3.09 -24.22
CA ARG A 206 12.68 2.09 -24.46
C ARG A 206 12.76 0.94 -23.45
#